data_AF-A0A6B1EG32-F1
#
_entry.id   AF-A0A6B1EG32-F1
#
_cell.length_a   1.000
_cell.length_b   1.000
_cell.length_c   1.000
_cell.angle_alpha   90.00
_cell.angle_beta   90.00
_cell.angle_gamma   90.00
#
_symmetry.space_group_name_H-M   'P 1'
#
loop_
_entity.id
_entity.type
_entity.pdbx_description
1 polymer ?
#
loop_
_entity_poly.entity_id
_entity_poly.type
_entity_poly.pdbx_seq_one_letter_code
_entity_poly.pdbx_strand_id
1 'polypeptide(L)'
;MLELLPQYLATAATSLTALVAYLMLRHQRIQEKNRISLLKHQSEVAHLQKLIASLAKVIALASDEWSEERSQAINKAIKEMQFHVTALQSLSNVVAADVDQWAVGKDKDGKSISAIIYYDLGMQQVIVGDAHKQFMQSKMDALKRIQDKLFSSMTRS
;
A
#
# COMPACT_ATOMS: atom_id res chain seq x y z
N MET A 1 0.15 -10.59 -36.13
CA MET A 1 0.18 -10.89 -34.68
C MET A 1 0.94 -9.74 -34.01
N LEU A 2 0.25 -8.63 -33.76
CA LEU A 2 -0.34 -8.25 -32.46
C LEU A 2 0.72 -7.78 -31.45
N GLU A 3 1.28 -6.61 -31.74
CA GLU A 3 1.88 -5.71 -30.75
C GLU A 3 0.76 -4.97 -30.00
N LEU A 4 0.34 -5.48 -28.84
CA LEU A 4 -0.56 -4.75 -27.91
C LEU A 4 -0.01 -4.70 -26.46
N LEU A 5 1.25 -5.07 -26.27
CA LEU A 5 1.92 -5.16 -24.96
C LEU A 5 2.19 -3.84 -24.20
N PRO A 6 2.36 -2.63 -24.80
CA PRO A 6 2.78 -1.46 -24.03
C PRO A 6 1.67 -0.68 -23.31
N GLN A 7 0.38 -0.87 -23.65
CA GLN A 7 -0.70 -0.01 -23.12
C GLN A 7 -1.17 -0.38 -21.71
N TYR A 8 -1.05 -1.65 -21.31
CA TYR A 8 -1.57 -2.14 -20.03
C TYR A 8 -0.64 -1.82 -18.84
N LEU A 9 0.68 -1.94 -19.04
CA LEU A 9 1.66 -1.46 -18.06
C LEU A 9 1.58 0.06 -17.86
N ALA A 10 1.25 0.81 -18.92
CA ALA A 10 1.18 2.27 -18.87
C ALA A 10 0.02 2.78 -17.98
N THR A 11 -1.11 2.08 -17.92
CA THR A 11 -2.30 2.47 -17.13
C THR A 11 -2.14 2.15 -15.64
N ALA A 12 -1.55 1.00 -15.30
CA ALA A 12 -1.13 0.69 -13.93
C ALA A 12 -0.01 1.64 -13.44
N ALA A 13 0.94 1.98 -14.31
CA ALA A 13 2.02 2.91 -13.98
C ALA A 13 1.53 4.35 -13.77
N THR A 14 0.57 4.84 -14.56
CA THR A 14 0.05 6.21 -14.43
C THR A 14 -0.76 6.42 -13.14
N SER A 15 -1.60 5.45 -12.77
CA SER A 15 -2.36 5.51 -11.51
C SER A 15 -1.45 5.43 -10.27
N LEU A 16 -0.40 4.60 -10.32
CA LEU A 16 0.65 4.58 -9.29
C LEU A 16 1.43 5.90 -9.23
N THR A 17 1.78 6.48 -10.37
CA THR A 17 2.54 7.74 -10.45
C THR A 17 1.74 8.91 -9.89
N ALA A 18 0.45 9.01 -10.21
CA ALA A 18 -0.42 10.05 -9.67
C ALA A 18 -0.56 9.94 -8.15
N LEU A 19 -0.69 8.72 -7.63
CA LEU A 19 -0.74 8.48 -6.18
C LEU A 19 0.57 8.89 -5.50
N VAL A 20 1.72 8.46 -6.04
CA VAL A 20 3.04 8.82 -5.49
C VAL A 20 3.26 10.34 -5.53
N ALA A 21 2.89 11.00 -6.62
CA ALA A 21 2.99 12.46 -6.75
C ALA A 21 2.12 13.18 -5.71
N TYR A 22 0.88 12.75 -5.51
CA TYR A 22 0.00 13.30 -4.47
C TYR A 22 0.61 13.16 -3.06
N LEU A 23 1.16 11.99 -2.75
CA LEU A 23 1.79 11.71 -1.46
C LEU A 23 3.04 12.57 -1.23
N MET A 24 3.88 12.73 -2.26
CA MET A 24 5.08 13.57 -2.20
C MET A 24 4.74 15.05 -2.02
N LEU A 25 3.78 15.55 -2.79
CA LEU A 25 3.38 16.96 -2.76
C LEU A 25 2.76 17.32 -1.40
N ARG A 26 2.01 16.40 -0.80
CA ARG A 26 1.50 16.56 0.56
C ARG A 26 2.61 16.53 1.61
N HIS A 27 3.58 15.63 1.47
CA HIS A 27 4.75 15.56 2.35
C HIS A 27 5.53 16.88 2.36
N GLN A 28 5.77 17.47 1.18
CA GLN A 28 6.42 18.77 1.04
C GLN A 28 5.68 19.89 1.79
N ARG A 29 4.35 19.95 1.71
CA ARG A 29 3.56 21.00 2.41
C ARG A 29 3.66 20.91 3.94
N ILE A 30 3.86 19.72 4.49
CA ILE A 30 4.01 19.51 5.94
C ILE A 30 5.44 19.84 6.38
N GLN A 31 6.45 19.59 5.53
CA GLN A 31 7.85 19.95 5.78
C GLN A 31 8.03 21.45 6.03
N GLU A 32 7.38 22.28 5.23
CA GLU A 32 7.46 23.75 5.33
C GLU A 32 6.98 24.25 6.70
N LYS A 33 6.07 23.52 7.34
CA LYS A 33 5.38 23.97 8.55
C LYS A 33 5.96 23.44 9.86
N ASN A 34 6.54 22.24 9.92
CA ASN A 34 6.95 21.59 11.19
C ASN A 34 8.22 20.71 11.09
N ARG A 35 9.38 21.35 10.88
CA ARG A 35 10.68 20.68 10.64
C ARG A 35 11.15 19.73 11.76
N ILE A 36 10.90 20.05 13.05
CA ILE A 36 11.35 19.24 14.20
C ILE A 36 10.44 18.02 14.43
N SER A 37 9.13 18.18 14.35
CA SER A 37 8.17 17.07 14.47
C SER A 37 8.35 16.06 13.33
N LEU A 38 8.75 16.54 12.14
CA LEU A 38 9.03 15.68 11.01
C LEU A 38 10.23 14.75 11.22
N LEU A 39 11.32 15.22 11.85
CA LEU A 39 12.46 14.35 12.17
C LEU A 39 12.07 13.18 13.09
N LYS A 40 11.09 13.38 13.98
CA LYS A 40 10.57 12.33 14.86
C LYS A 40 9.75 11.27 14.12
N HIS A 41 9.00 11.69 13.09
CA HIS A 41 8.05 10.83 12.37
C HIS A 41 8.48 10.46 10.94
N GLN A 42 9.67 10.86 10.49
CA GLN A 42 10.14 10.67 9.11
C GLN A 42 10.16 9.20 8.70
N SER A 43 10.61 8.31 9.58
CA SER A 43 10.67 6.87 9.33
C SER A 43 9.26 6.28 9.20
N GLU A 44 8.32 6.66 10.07
CA GLU A 44 6.93 6.22 9.99
C GLU A 44 6.27 6.67 8.68
N VAL A 45 6.48 7.91 8.26
CA VAL A 45 5.95 8.42 6.98
C VAL A 45 6.51 7.63 5.81
N ALA A 46 7.83 7.41 5.78
CA ALA A 46 8.49 6.71 4.69
C ALA A 46 7.98 5.27 4.57
N HIS A 47 7.89 4.54 5.67
CA HIS A 47 7.39 3.17 5.67
C HIS A 47 5.91 3.09 5.30
N LEU A 48 5.08 4.02 5.79
CA LEU A 48 3.66 4.04 5.45
C LEU A 48 3.41 4.38 3.97
N GLN A 49 4.16 5.33 3.41
CA GLN A 49 4.09 5.65 1.98
C GLN A 49 4.52 4.47 1.11
N LYS A 50 5.56 3.74 1.52
CA LYS A 50 6.00 2.54 0.82
C LYS A 50 4.97 1.41 0.92
N LEU A 51 4.36 1.20 2.09
CA LEU A 51 3.27 0.23 2.26
C LEU A 51 2.07 0.55 1.35
N ILE A 52 1.68 1.82 1.27
CA ILE A 52 0.63 2.30 0.35
C ILE A 52 1.02 2.02 -1.11
N ALA A 53 2.24 2.36 -1.52
CA ALA A 53 2.70 2.15 -2.89
C ALA A 53 2.73 0.67 -3.28
N SER A 54 3.23 -0.21 -2.39
CA SER A 54 3.28 -1.65 -2.64
C SER A 54 1.89 -2.26 -2.72
N LEU A 55 0.94 -1.86 -1.85
CA LEU A 55 -0.46 -2.31 -1.96
C LEU A 55 -1.11 -1.82 -3.27
N ALA A 56 -0.86 -0.58 -3.68
CA ALA A 56 -1.40 -0.04 -4.93
C ALA A 56 -0.92 -0.85 -6.14
N LYS A 57 0.36 -1.21 -6.13
CA LYS A 57 0.96 -2.08 -7.14
C LYS A 57 0.32 -3.47 -7.17
N VAL A 58 0.09 -4.08 -6.00
CA VAL A 58 -0.62 -5.36 -5.91
C VAL A 58 -2.04 -5.25 -6.48
N ILE A 59 -2.80 -4.21 -6.12
CA ILE A 59 -4.18 -4.01 -6.61
C ILE A 59 -4.21 -3.88 -8.14
N ALA A 60 -3.27 -3.14 -8.73
CA ALA A 60 -3.17 -2.98 -10.17
C ALA A 60 -2.90 -4.33 -10.85
N LEU A 61 -1.86 -5.04 -10.41
CA LEU A 61 -1.45 -6.32 -10.98
C LEU A 61 -2.45 -7.45 -10.71
N ALA A 62 -3.21 -7.38 -9.62
CA ALA A 62 -4.20 -8.39 -9.25
C ALA A 62 -5.37 -8.48 -10.26
N SER A 63 -5.61 -7.40 -11.01
CA SER A 63 -6.63 -7.33 -12.07
C SER A 63 -6.12 -7.76 -13.45
N ASP A 64 -4.81 -7.97 -13.59
CA ASP A 64 -4.18 -8.36 -14.87
C ASP A 64 -4.21 -9.89 -15.07
N GLU A 65 -4.20 -10.33 -16.33
CA GLU A 65 -4.05 -11.74 -16.69
C GLU A 65 -2.76 -12.33 -16.11
N TRP A 66 -2.77 -13.64 -15.88
CA TRP A 66 -1.62 -14.32 -15.31
C TRP A 66 -0.40 -14.28 -16.24
N SER A 67 0.76 -13.92 -15.67
CA SER A 67 2.08 -14.10 -16.30
C SER A 67 3.15 -14.34 -15.24
N GLU A 68 4.30 -14.86 -15.65
CA GLU A 68 5.46 -15.06 -14.78
C GLU A 68 5.98 -13.72 -14.25
N GLU A 69 6.08 -12.70 -15.10
CA GLU A 69 6.51 -11.35 -14.73
C GLU A 69 5.55 -10.70 -13.74
N ARG A 70 4.22 -10.85 -13.95
CA ARG A 70 3.19 -10.41 -13.00
C ARG A 70 3.43 -11.06 -11.63
N SER A 71 3.59 -12.38 -11.61
CA SER A 71 3.76 -13.15 -10.38
C SER A 71 5.01 -12.74 -9.61
N GLN A 72 6.13 -12.51 -10.31
CA GLN A 72 7.36 -11.98 -9.72
C GLN A 72 7.18 -10.57 -9.17
N ALA A 73 6.48 -9.70 -9.90
CA ALA A 73 6.20 -8.32 -9.48
C ALA A 73 5.29 -8.26 -8.24
N ILE A 74 4.27 -9.13 -8.18
CA ILE A 74 3.40 -9.31 -7.01
C ILE A 74 4.22 -9.81 -5.82
N ASN A 75 5.02 -10.86 -6.00
CA ASN A 75 5.86 -11.42 -4.93
C ASN A 75 6.88 -10.42 -4.39
N LYS A 76 7.44 -9.56 -5.24
CA LYS A 76 8.30 -8.45 -4.80
C LYS A 76 7.52 -7.44 -3.96
N ALA A 77 6.36 -6.99 -4.44
CA ALA A 77 5.53 -6.03 -3.71
C ALA A 77 5.05 -6.60 -2.36
N ILE A 78 4.73 -7.90 -2.30
CA ILE A 78 4.41 -8.65 -1.09
C ILE A 78 5.52 -8.56 -0.04
N LYS A 79 6.76 -8.84 -0.44
CA LYS A 79 7.93 -8.79 0.46
C LYS A 79 8.17 -7.37 0.97
N GLU A 80 8.03 -6.37 0.09
CA GLU A 80 8.12 -4.96 0.48
C GLU A 80 7.03 -4.59 1.49
N MET A 81 5.78 -5.03 1.28
CA MET A 81 4.70 -4.80 2.24
C MET A 81 5.00 -5.43 3.60
N GLN A 82 5.45 -6.69 3.65
CA GLN A 82 5.81 -7.37 4.90
C GLN A 82 6.88 -6.59 5.66
N PHE A 83 7.95 -6.20 4.98
CA PHE A 83 9.02 -5.41 5.58
C PHE A 83 8.50 -4.09 6.17
N HIS A 84 7.66 -3.35 5.43
CA HIS A 84 7.14 -2.06 5.89
C HIS A 84 6.11 -2.17 7.00
N VAL A 85 5.28 -3.22 7.00
CA VAL A 85 4.38 -3.53 8.12
C VAL A 85 5.19 -3.78 9.39
N THR A 86 6.18 -4.68 9.34
CA THR A 86 7.03 -4.99 10.50
C THR A 86 7.78 -3.76 11.00
N ALA A 87 8.30 -2.93 10.09
CA ALA A 87 8.97 -1.68 10.46
C ALA A 87 8.02 -0.71 11.17
N LEU A 88 6.80 -0.51 10.66
CA LEU A 88 5.79 0.35 11.29
C LEU A 88 5.33 -0.18 12.66
N GLN A 89 5.21 -1.49 12.82
CA GLN A 89 4.87 -2.13 14.09
C GLN A 89 5.98 -1.98 15.14
N SER A 90 7.24 -1.97 14.69
CA SER A 90 8.41 -1.83 15.56
C SER A 90 8.68 -0.37 15.97
N LEU A 91 8.11 0.60 15.26
CA LEU A 91 8.21 2.03 15.57
C LEU A 91 7.08 2.41 16.55
N SER A 92 7.42 2.93 17.72
CA SER A 92 6.44 3.20 18.77
C SER A 92 5.61 4.47 18.50
N ASN A 93 4.31 4.29 18.26
CA ASN A 93 3.17 4.87 19.04
C ASN A 93 2.04 5.48 18.22
N VAL A 94 2.29 6.18 17.11
CA VAL A 94 1.20 6.93 16.45
C VAL A 94 0.34 6.02 15.57
N VAL A 95 0.98 5.12 14.83
CA VAL A 95 0.30 4.34 13.78
C VAL A 95 0.40 2.83 13.95
N ALA A 96 1.24 2.33 14.86
CA ALA A 96 1.47 0.89 15.03
C ALA A 96 0.17 0.10 15.26
N ALA A 97 -0.66 0.53 16.22
CA ALA A 97 -1.93 -0.13 16.51
C ALA A 97 -2.92 -0.08 15.34
N ASP A 98 -2.94 1.04 14.59
CA ASP A 98 -3.79 1.16 13.41
C ASP A 98 -3.31 0.24 12.26
N VAL A 99 -1.99 0.10 12.09
CA VAL A 99 -1.39 -0.80 11.09
C VAL A 99 -1.62 -2.26 11.47
N ASP A 100 -1.56 -2.61 12.76
CA ASP A 100 -1.92 -3.95 13.25
C ASP A 100 -3.38 -4.29 12.94
N GLN A 101 -4.31 -3.40 13.30
CA GLN A 101 -5.72 -3.57 12.99
C GLN A 101 -5.97 -3.65 11.48
N TRP A 102 -5.25 -2.84 10.70
CA TRP A 102 -5.30 -2.90 9.26
C TRP A 102 -4.85 -4.26 8.72
N ALA A 103 -3.76 -4.83 9.24
CA ALA A 103 -3.21 -6.11 8.80
C ALA A 103 -4.14 -7.29 9.15
N VAL A 104 -4.71 -7.29 10.35
CA VAL A 104 -5.54 -8.40 10.85
C VAL A 104 -7.03 -8.28 10.49
N GLY A 105 -7.51 -7.07 10.12
CA GLY A 105 -8.91 -6.85 9.80
C GLY A 105 -9.37 -7.69 8.60
N LYS A 106 -10.54 -8.30 8.71
CA LYS A 106 -11.06 -9.32 7.79
C LYS A 106 -12.08 -8.75 6.82
N ASP A 107 -12.22 -9.41 5.66
CA ASP A 107 -13.32 -9.22 4.73
C ASP A 107 -14.57 -10.01 5.17
N LYS A 108 -15.61 -9.98 4.32
CA LYS A 108 -16.86 -10.73 4.53
C LYS A 108 -16.67 -12.25 4.56
N ASP A 109 -15.59 -12.74 3.96
CA ASP A 109 -15.24 -14.15 3.85
C ASP A 109 -14.26 -14.56 4.98
N GLY A 110 -14.01 -13.66 5.94
CA GLY A 110 -13.13 -13.88 7.08
C GLY A 110 -11.64 -13.83 6.74
N LYS A 111 -11.27 -13.43 5.52
CA LYS A 111 -9.88 -13.32 5.06
C LYS A 111 -9.30 -11.95 5.39
N SER A 112 -8.09 -11.94 5.96
CA SER A 112 -7.34 -10.71 6.15
C SER A 112 -6.69 -10.24 4.85
N ILE A 113 -6.24 -8.99 4.81
CA ILE A 113 -5.49 -8.46 3.65
C ILE A 113 -4.21 -9.28 3.43
N SER A 114 -3.57 -9.74 4.50
CA SER A 114 -2.42 -10.65 4.45
C SER A 114 -2.78 -12.00 3.85
N ALA A 115 -3.94 -12.57 4.18
CA ALA A 115 -4.37 -13.84 3.59
C ALA A 115 -4.58 -13.70 2.08
N ILE A 116 -5.31 -12.67 1.64
CA ILE A 116 -5.57 -12.45 0.21
C ILE A 116 -4.27 -12.18 -0.56
N ILE A 117 -3.43 -11.29 -0.02
CA ILE A 117 -2.22 -10.87 -0.72
C ILE A 117 -1.13 -11.94 -0.67
N TYR A 118 -0.89 -12.59 0.46
CA TYR A 118 0.19 -13.56 0.58
C TYR A 118 -0.19 -14.95 0.09
N TYR A 119 -1.40 -15.40 0.40
CA TYR A 119 -1.83 -16.75 0.06
C TYR A 119 -2.49 -16.80 -1.31
N ASP A 120 -3.55 -16.02 -1.55
CA ASP A 120 -4.29 -16.11 -2.81
C ASP A 120 -3.48 -15.54 -4.00
N LEU A 121 -2.85 -14.37 -3.81
CA LEU A 121 -2.07 -13.71 -4.87
C LEU A 121 -0.62 -14.18 -4.97
N GLY A 122 0.07 -14.37 -3.84
CA GLY A 122 1.48 -14.77 -3.82
C GLY A 122 1.70 -16.25 -4.12
N MET A 123 0.95 -17.14 -3.45
CA MET A 123 1.13 -18.58 -3.57
C MET A 123 0.24 -19.20 -4.64
N GLN A 124 -1.06 -18.87 -4.65
CA GLN A 124 -2.01 -19.47 -5.59
C GLN A 124 -2.09 -18.72 -6.94
N GLN A 125 -1.48 -17.53 -7.03
CA GLN A 125 -1.40 -16.71 -8.24
C GLN A 125 -2.76 -16.39 -8.87
N VAL A 126 -3.82 -16.38 -8.06
CA VAL A 126 -5.21 -16.25 -8.49
C VAL A 126 -5.46 -14.86 -9.10
N ILE A 127 -6.40 -14.79 -10.05
CA ILE A 127 -6.93 -13.51 -10.53
C ILE A 127 -8.02 -13.06 -9.55
N VAL A 128 -7.90 -11.83 -9.05
CA VAL A 128 -8.80 -11.33 -8.00
C VAL A 128 -10.12 -10.88 -8.59
N GLY A 129 -11.20 -11.54 -8.19
CA GLY A 129 -12.57 -11.12 -8.50
C GLY A 129 -13.00 -9.86 -7.74
N ASP A 130 -14.11 -9.25 -8.18
CA ASP A 130 -14.55 -7.91 -7.74
C ASP A 130 -14.70 -7.75 -6.22
N ALA A 131 -15.15 -8.78 -5.51
CA ALA A 131 -15.32 -8.73 -4.05
C ALA A 131 -14.00 -8.51 -3.31
N HIS A 132 -12.94 -9.24 -3.67
CA HIS A 132 -11.61 -9.05 -3.08
C HIS A 132 -10.99 -7.73 -3.54
N LYS A 133 -11.28 -7.27 -4.78
CA LYS A 133 -10.82 -5.97 -5.27
C LYS A 133 -11.39 -4.81 -4.46
N GLN A 134 -12.69 -4.83 -4.18
CA GLN A 134 -13.34 -3.84 -3.30
C GLN A 134 -12.76 -3.88 -1.89
N PHE A 135 -12.51 -5.07 -1.34
CA PHE A 135 -11.86 -5.19 -0.04
C PHE A 135 -10.44 -4.60 -0.03
N MET A 136 -9.60 -4.92 -1.02
CA MET A 136 -8.26 -4.35 -1.13
C MET A 136 -8.27 -2.83 -1.31
N GLN A 137 -9.25 -2.29 -2.05
CA GLN A 137 -9.47 -0.84 -2.13
C GLN A 137 -9.86 -0.24 -0.78
N SER A 138 -10.75 -0.89 -0.01
CA SER A 138 -11.10 -0.45 1.35
C SER A 138 -9.87 -0.40 2.29
N LYS A 139 -8.94 -1.35 2.10
CA LYS A 139 -7.67 -1.42 2.82
C LYS A 139 -6.70 -0.34 2.38
N MET A 140 -6.70 0.03 1.10
CA MET A 140 -5.98 1.19 0.59
C MET A 140 -6.47 2.47 1.27
N ASP A 141 -7.78 2.66 1.36
CA ASP A 141 -8.34 3.84 2.00
C ASP A 141 -8.09 3.87 3.52
N ALA A 142 -8.03 2.70 4.16
CA ALA A 142 -7.59 2.61 5.54
C ALA A 142 -6.15 3.08 5.73
N LEU A 143 -5.21 2.67 4.87
CA LEU A 143 -3.82 3.16 4.94
C LEU A 143 -3.72 4.69 4.73
N LYS A 144 -4.53 5.25 3.82
CA LYS A 144 -4.60 6.71 3.65
C LYS A 144 -5.09 7.41 4.92
N ARG A 145 -6.11 6.86 5.60
CA ARG A 145 -6.58 7.40 6.89
C ARG A 145 -5.51 7.32 7.99
N ILE A 146 -4.73 6.23 8.02
CA ILE A 146 -3.59 6.10 8.94
C ILE A 146 -2.56 7.19 8.67
N GLN A 147 -2.29 7.47 7.39
CA GLN A 147 -1.39 8.54 6.99
C GLN A 147 -1.94 9.92 7.37
N ASP A 148 -3.25 10.15 7.24
CA ASP A 148 -3.90 11.38 7.68
C ASP A 148 -3.74 11.60 9.18
N LYS A 149 -3.90 10.55 9.99
CA LYS A 149 -3.68 10.60 11.43
C LYS A 149 -2.23 10.93 11.77
N LEU A 150 -1.27 10.27 11.12
CA LEU A 150 0.16 10.52 11.29
C LEU A 150 0.53 11.97 10.94
N PHE A 151 0.00 12.50 9.84
CA PHE A 151 0.21 13.90 9.49
C PHE A 151 -0.47 14.87 10.47
N SER A 152 -1.62 14.50 11.02
CA SER A 152 -2.32 15.31 12.02
C SER A 152 -1.60 15.32 13.38
N SER A 153 -0.91 14.24 13.75
CA SER A 153 -0.09 14.25 14.97
C SER A 153 1.13 15.16 14.84
N MET A 154 1.68 15.31 13.64
CA MET A 154 2.81 16.21 13.38
C MET A 154 2.44 17.70 13.46
N THR A 155 1.17 18.06 13.21
CA THR A 155 0.70 19.45 13.25
C THR A 155 0.19 19.88 14.61
N ARG A 156 -0.11 18.92 15.50
CA ARG A 156 -0.55 19.15 16.89
C ARG A 156 0.60 19.08 17.91
N SER A 157 1.83 18.86 17.45
CA SER A 157 3.06 18.82 18.24
C SER A 157 3.68 20.20 18.43
#